data_AF-A0A935VED3-F1
#
_entry.id   AF-A0A935VED3-F1
#
_cell.length_a   1.000
_cell.length_b   1.000
_cell.length_c   1.000
_cell.angle_alpha   90.00
_cell.angle_beta   90.00
_cell.angle_gamma   90.00
#
_symmetry.space_group_name_H-M   'P 1'
#
loop_
_entity.id
_entity.type
_entity.pdbx_description
1 polymer ?
#
loop_
_entity_poly.entity_id
_entity_poly.type
_entity_poly.pdbx_seq_one_letter_code
_entity_poly.pdbx_strand_id
1 'polypeptide(L)'
;MIKVISVILFVFALHSAQTQSENKNIVVAHRGAWKADNLPENSIASLSKAIEMKCAGAEFDVRMTADNVLVVNHDPEFFGLKIEKVKYEALTAHALKNGEKIPTLESYLLAGVRENHSTRLVLEIKPSEISKERGRSIAREVIQQIIQLKVEDKVDYISFDIDILKELVSINPKISTQYLNGDLSPRELKEIGITGLDYHYKVFYKNPQWIQEAKDLKMTLNVWTVNDTKDMDFFLTQNFDYITTNEPELLFTKLFPASDWKLIWSDEFDDDGLPDDTKWSYDVGGHGWGNNEKQYYRAKSKENSIIKDGKLHIIALKKDFEQSNYTSAKLTTYQKLDLQYGKIEVKAKLPKGKGSWPAIWMLPASIKTDKEPWPLCGEIDIMEHVGKDPNVVHTSLHTELYNHIKGTQITFFDTLNNVFDEYHTYGMEWDEKSIRFIYDDKLYFESHKGQNGRVTTKEGWPFDKPYFLILNVAVGGNWGGAIDDSIFPNEMVVDYVRVFKRK
;
A
#
# COMPACT_ATOMS: atom_id res chain seq x y z
N MET A 1 46.85 -36.70 16.04
CA MET A 1 46.08 -36.18 17.20
C MET A 1 45.40 -34.89 16.77
N ILE A 2 44.07 -34.91 16.79
CA ILE A 2 43.08 -33.81 16.78
C ILE A 2 43.13 -32.82 15.60
N LYS A 3 42.35 -33.15 14.55
CA LYS A 3 41.78 -32.18 13.61
C LYS A 3 40.59 -31.50 14.29
N VAL A 4 40.65 -30.18 14.45
CA VAL A 4 39.49 -29.38 14.89
C VAL A 4 38.61 -29.14 13.67
N ILE A 5 37.49 -29.86 13.59
CA ILE A 5 36.42 -29.62 12.62
C ILE A 5 35.57 -28.49 13.20
N SER A 6 35.63 -27.30 12.59
CA SER A 6 34.68 -26.22 12.89
C SER A 6 33.33 -26.60 12.27
N VAL A 7 32.40 -26.99 13.12
CA VAL A 7 31.00 -27.20 12.75
C VAL A 7 30.34 -25.82 12.69
N ILE A 8 30.07 -25.33 11.48
CA ILE A 8 29.24 -24.14 11.26
C ILE A 8 27.79 -24.58 11.51
N LEU A 9 27.23 -24.20 12.65
CA LEU A 9 25.83 -24.37 12.97
C LEU A 9 25.01 -23.32 12.19
N PHE A 10 24.37 -23.72 11.10
CA PHE A 10 23.33 -22.90 10.47
C PHE A 10 22.08 -22.97 11.36
N VAL A 11 21.89 -21.94 12.18
CA VAL A 11 20.60 -21.71 12.84
C VAL A 11 19.68 -21.10 11.79
N PHE A 12 18.86 -21.94 11.15
CA PHE A 12 17.69 -21.47 10.41
C PHE A 12 16.70 -20.89 11.41
N ALA A 13 16.75 -19.57 11.61
CA ALA A 13 15.63 -18.85 12.20
C ALA A 13 14.50 -18.87 11.17
N LEU A 14 13.52 -19.75 11.37
CA LEU A 14 12.22 -19.67 10.71
C LEU A 14 11.58 -18.33 11.06
N HIS A 15 11.87 -17.31 10.26
CA HIS A 15 11.05 -16.10 10.24
C HIS A 15 9.75 -16.49 9.55
N SER A 16 8.67 -16.49 10.31
CA SER A 16 7.35 -16.40 9.73
C SER A 16 7.30 -15.08 8.97
N ALA A 17 7.37 -15.17 7.65
CA ALA A 17 7.01 -14.06 6.79
C ALA A 17 5.53 -13.80 7.02
N GLN A 18 5.21 -12.90 7.96
CA GLN A 18 3.96 -12.16 7.87
C GLN A 18 4.10 -11.28 6.63
N THR A 19 3.70 -11.84 5.48
CA THR A 19 3.31 -11.03 4.34
C THR A 19 2.13 -10.19 4.84
N GLN A 20 2.40 -8.95 5.25
CA GLN A 20 1.36 -7.95 5.36
C GLN A 20 0.76 -7.87 3.95
N SER A 21 -0.46 -8.38 3.79
CA SER A 21 -1.16 -8.32 2.53
C SER A 21 -1.17 -6.87 2.07
N GLU A 22 -0.95 -6.61 0.78
CA GLU A 22 -1.39 -5.36 0.14
C GLU A 22 -2.73 -4.98 0.78
N ASN A 23 -2.85 -3.77 1.34
CA ASN A 23 -4.01 -3.37 2.14
C ASN A 23 -5.28 -3.44 1.28
N LYS A 24 -5.84 -4.64 1.16
CA LYS A 24 -7.03 -4.97 0.38
C LYS A 24 -8.15 -4.18 1.02
N ASN A 25 -8.89 -3.46 0.20
CA ASN A 25 -10.08 -2.80 0.68
C ASN A 25 -11.13 -3.87 1.03
N ILE A 26 -11.46 -3.97 2.32
CA ILE A 26 -12.40 -4.97 2.87
C ILE A 26 -13.65 -4.33 3.50
N VAL A 27 -13.82 -3.01 3.36
CA VAL A 27 -14.87 -2.26 4.06
C VAL A 27 -16.23 -2.48 3.41
N VAL A 28 -17.19 -3.01 4.18
CA VAL A 28 -18.60 -3.06 3.76
C VAL A 28 -19.41 -2.07 4.60
N ALA A 29 -20.00 -1.07 3.95
CA ALA A 29 -20.82 -0.07 4.63
C ALA A 29 -22.24 -0.62 4.88
N HIS A 30 -22.57 -0.88 6.16
CA HIS A 30 -23.84 -1.42 6.58
C HIS A 30 -24.97 -0.41 6.36
N ARG A 31 -25.94 -0.76 5.50
CA ARG A 31 -27.05 0.10 5.03
C ARG A 31 -26.58 1.35 4.28
N GLY A 32 -25.43 1.25 3.62
CA GLY A 32 -24.66 2.36 3.04
C GLY A 32 -23.87 3.16 4.08
N ALA A 33 -23.12 4.18 3.64
CA ALA A 33 -22.33 5.04 4.54
C ALA A 33 -23.20 6.20 5.05
N TRP A 34 -23.95 5.96 6.13
CA TRP A 34 -24.99 6.89 6.58
C TRP A 34 -24.62 7.72 7.82
N LYS A 35 -23.70 7.22 8.66
CA LYS A 35 -23.55 7.71 10.03
C LYS A 35 -22.84 9.05 10.13
N ALA A 36 -21.68 9.20 9.49
CA ALA A 36 -20.87 10.41 9.59
C ALA A 36 -21.58 11.66 9.04
N ASP A 37 -22.29 11.50 7.93
CA ASP A 37 -23.02 12.57 7.25
C ASP A 37 -24.50 12.66 7.67
N ASN A 38 -24.92 11.87 8.66
CA ASN A 38 -26.31 11.79 9.13
C ASN A 38 -27.31 11.57 7.98
N LEU A 39 -26.98 10.72 7.02
CA LEU A 39 -27.87 10.30 5.92
C LEU A 39 -28.86 9.23 6.41
N PRO A 40 -30.00 9.00 5.73
CA PRO A 40 -30.87 7.88 6.08
C PRO A 40 -30.20 6.55 5.73
N GLU A 41 -30.32 5.56 6.60
CA GLU A 41 -29.99 4.16 6.28
C GLU A 41 -30.79 3.71 5.05
N ASN A 42 -30.24 2.77 4.27
CA ASN A 42 -30.96 2.15 3.14
C ASN A 42 -31.46 3.18 2.09
N SER A 43 -30.78 4.32 1.94
CA SER A 43 -31.11 5.39 1.00
C SER A 43 -30.17 5.43 -0.19
N ILE A 44 -30.56 6.14 -1.26
CA ILE A 44 -29.68 6.39 -2.39
C ILE A 44 -28.52 7.29 -1.96
N ALA A 45 -28.73 8.22 -1.03
CA ALA A 45 -27.67 9.04 -0.47
C ALA A 45 -26.62 8.21 0.29
N SER A 46 -27.02 7.28 1.17
CA SER A 46 -26.06 6.44 1.90
C SER A 46 -25.31 5.47 0.97
N LEU A 47 -25.97 4.96 -0.07
CA LEU A 47 -25.33 4.19 -1.14
C LEU A 47 -24.28 5.02 -1.88
N SER A 48 -24.66 6.21 -2.34
CA SER A 48 -23.79 7.11 -3.10
C SER A 48 -22.54 7.46 -2.27
N LYS A 49 -22.71 7.67 -0.96
CA LYS A 49 -21.59 7.94 -0.07
C LYS A 49 -20.64 6.74 0.08
N ALA A 50 -21.17 5.52 0.18
CA ALA A 50 -20.33 4.32 0.22
C ALA A 50 -19.52 4.13 -1.08
N ILE A 51 -20.11 4.46 -2.24
CA ILE A 51 -19.43 4.43 -3.55
C ILE A 51 -18.35 5.53 -3.64
N GLU A 52 -18.65 6.75 -3.19
CA GLU A 52 -17.70 7.87 -3.13
C GLU A 52 -16.47 7.51 -2.28
N MET A 53 -16.70 6.86 -1.13
CA MET A 53 -15.66 6.35 -0.24
C MET A 53 -14.93 5.12 -0.81
N LYS A 54 -15.41 4.58 -1.94
CA LYS A 54 -14.92 3.36 -2.57
C LYS A 54 -14.94 2.17 -1.63
N CYS A 55 -15.95 2.02 -0.77
CA CYS A 55 -16.10 0.81 0.05
C CYS A 55 -16.03 -0.45 -0.83
N ALA A 56 -15.51 -1.56 -0.30
CA ALA A 56 -15.52 -2.85 -1.00
C ALA A 56 -16.96 -3.30 -1.29
N GLY A 57 -17.89 -3.00 -0.37
CA GLY A 57 -19.32 -3.21 -0.57
C GLY A 57 -20.18 -2.16 0.12
N ALA A 58 -21.42 -2.02 -0.35
CA ALA A 58 -22.49 -1.31 0.32
C ALA A 58 -23.63 -2.31 0.57
N GLU A 59 -23.93 -2.56 1.85
CA GLU A 59 -25.01 -3.46 2.25
C GLU A 59 -26.34 -2.71 2.28
N PHE A 60 -27.43 -3.41 1.95
CA PHE A 60 -28.79 -2.90 2.00
C PHE A 60 -29.84 -4.01 2.11
N ASP A 61 -30.99 -3.67 2.69
CA ASP A 61 -32.05 -4.60 3.07
C ASP A 61 -33.22 -4.58 2.09
N VAL A 62 -33.65 -5.74 1.57
CA VAL A 62 -34.76 -5.86 0.63
C VAL A 62 -35.97 -6.55 1.25
N ARG A 63 -37.14 -5.92 1.07
CA ARG A 63 -38.46 -6.43 1.44
C ARG A 63 -39.42 -6.31 0.27
N MET A 64 -40.60 -6.93 0.37
CA MET A 64 -41.61 -6.91 -0.69
C MET A 64 -42.98 -6.47 -0.16
N THR A 65 -43.62 -5.55 -0.87
CA THR A 65 -44.96 -5.03 -0.54
C THR A 65 -46.06 -6.05 -0.84
N ALA A 66 -47.31 -5.73 -0.46
CA ALA A 66 -48.47 -6.57 -0.75
C ALA A 66 -48.78 -6.67 -2.26
N ASP A 67 -48.39 -5.67 -3.04
CA ASP A 67 -48.49 -5.63 -4.51
C ASP A 67 -47.20 -6.05 -5.23
N ASN A 68 -46.33 -6.79 -4.54
CA ASN A 68 -45.10 -7.41 -5.07
C ASN A 68 -44.02 -6.42 -5.54
N VAL A 69 -44.01 -5.20 -5.02
CA VAL A 69 -42.92 -4.25 -5.27
C VAL A 69 -41.79 -4.51 -4.28
N LEU A 70 -40.58 -4.71 -4.79
CA LEU A 70 -39.36 -4.84 -3.98
C LEU A 70 -38.89 -3.46 -3.53
N VAL A 71 -38.73 -3.28 -2.23
CA VAL A 71 -38.34 -2.01 -1.58
C VAL A 71 -37.13 -2.20 -0.67
N VAL A 72 -36.37 -1.12 -0.49
CA VAL A 72 -35.15 -1.14 0.32
C VAL A 72 -35.45 -0.58 1.71
N ASN A 73 -35.52 -1.45 2.73
CA ASN A 73 -35.79 -1.10 4.12
C ASN A 73 -35.45 -2.23 5.09
N HIS A 74 -34.76 -1.89 6.20
CA HIS A 74 -34.38 -2.87 7.22
C HIS A 74 -35.57 -3.47 7.97
N ASP A 75 -36.39 -2.62 8.59
CA ASP A 75 -37.47 -3.05 9.47
C ASP A 75 -38.68 -3.59 8.69
N PRO A 76 -39.49 -4.50 9.26
CA PRO A 76 -40.72 -4.97 8.60
C PRO A 76 -41.79 -3.87 8.47
N GLU A 77 -41.58 -2.76 9.18
CA GLU A 77 -42.45 -1.60 9.19
C GLU A 77 -41.73 -0.37 8.63
N PHE A 78 -42.47 0.51 7.97
CA PHE A 78 -42.02 1.83 7.52
C PHE A 78 -43.06 2.86 7.92
N PHE A 79 -42.71 3.78 8.83
CA PHE A 79 -43.65 4.73 9.43
C PHE A 79 -44.90 4.08 10.05
N GLY A 80 -44.73 2.91 10.67
CA GLY A 80 -45.81 2.12 11.30
C GLY A 80 -46.66 1.31 10.31
N LEU A 81 -46.36 1.37 9.01
CA LEU A 81 -47.00 0.54 8.00
C LEU A 81 -46.22 -0.76 7.82
N LYS A 82 -46.88 -1.92 8.04
CA LYS A 82 -46.30 -3.23 7.76
C LYS A 82 -46.12 -3.41 6.26
N ILE A 83 -44.88 -3.44 5.79
CA ILE A 83 -44.53 -3.39 4.36
C ILE A 83 -45.25 -4.50 3.58
N GLU A 84 -45.23 -5.74 4.08
CA GLU A 84 -45.85 -6.90 3.41
C GLU A 84 -47.40 -6.85 3.38
N LYS A 85 -48.04 -5.89 4.04
CA LYS A 85 -49.51 -5.74 4.13
C LYS A 85 -50.06 -4.50 3.42
N VAL A 86 -49.19 -3.64 2.89
CA VAL A 86 -49.59 -2.42 2.18
C VAL A 86 -49.03 -2.39 0.77
N LYS A 87 -49.64 -1.59 -0.10
CA LYS A 87 -49.14 -1.32 -1.45
C LYS A 87 -48.00 -0.32 -1.43
N TYR A 88 -47.14 -0.34 -2.45
CA TYR A 88 -46.00 0.60 -2.55
C TYR A 88 -46.42 2.07 -2.47
N GLU A 89 -47.54 2.44 -3.10
CA GLU A 89 -48.08 3.80 -3.08
C GLU A 89 -48.24 4.36 -1.65
N ALA A 90 -48.70 3.53 -0.71
CA ALA A 90 -48.86 3.94 0.69
C ALA A 90 -47.53 4.25 1.37
N LEU A 91 -46.45 3.55 1.01
CA LEU A 91 -45.12 3.79 1.56
C LEU A 91 -44.54 5.11 1.04
N THR A 92 -44.75 5.41 -0.25
CA THR A 92 -44.26 6.65 -0.88
C THR A 92 -44.97 7.93 -0.41
N ALA A 93 -46.06 7.81 0.35
CA ALA A 93 -46.68 8.96 1.03
C ALA A 93 -45.74 9.57 2.08
N HIS A 94 -44.80 8.78 2.63
CA HIS A 94 -43.80 9.22 3.59
C HIS A 94 -42.46 9.49 2.90
N ALA A 95 -41.63 10.34 3.51
CA ALA A 95 -40.27 10.62 3.04
C ALA A 95 -39.27 10.33 4.16
N LEU A 96 -38.09 9.87 3.78
CA LEU A 96 -36.92 9.78 4.62
C LEU A 96 -36.50 11.19 5.07
N LYS A 97 -35.64 11.27 6.09
CA LYS A 97 -35.22 12.54 6.70
C LYS A 97 -34.57 13.53 5.73
N ASN A 98 -34.00 13.05 4.63
CA ASN A 98 -33.38 13.87 3.57
C ASN A 98 -34.33 14.18 2.40
N GLY A 99 -35.61 13.80 2.50
CA GLY A 99 -36.62 14.03 1.46
C GLY A 99 -36.76 12.90 0.44
N GLU A 100 -35.85 11.92 0.42
CA GLU A 100 -36.00 10.74 -0.43
C GLU A 100 -37.27 9.95 -0.09
N LYS A 101 -37.84 9.30 -1.10
CA LYS A 101 -38.86 8.26 -0.87
C LYS A 101 -38.17 6.93 -0.56
N ILE A 102 -38.91 5.99 0.01
CA ILE A 102 -38.42 4.61 0.14
C ILE A 102 -37.99 4.08 -1.24
N PRO A 103 -36.71 3.70 -1.44
CA PRO A 103 -36.25 3.23 -2.74
C PRO A 103 -36.92 1.91 -3.13
N THR A 104 -37.21 1.74 -4.41
CA THR A 104 -37.42 0.38 -4.96
C THR A 104 -36.07 -0.28 -5.18
N LEU A 105 -36.04 -1.62 -5.20
CA LEU A 105 -34.82 -2.36 -5.53
C LEU A 105 -34.25 -1.92 -6.89
N GLU A 106 -35.11 -1.76 -7.91
CA GLU A 106 -34.69 -1.26 -9.23
C GLU A 106 -33.97 0.09 -9.15
N SER A 107 -34.56 1.08 -8.46
CA SER A 107 -33.94 2.40 -8.34
C SER A 107 -32.61 2.35 -7.59
N TYR A 108 -32.50 1.48 -6.59
CA TYR A 108 -31.29 1.31 -5.80
C TYR A 108 -30.18 0.64 -6.60
N LEU A 109 -30.49 -0.42 -7.35
CA LEU A 109 -29.53 -1.09 -8.23
C LEU A 109 -29.01 -0.17 -9.33
N LEU A 110 -29.92 0.57 -9.99
CA LEU A 110 -29.54 1.52 -11.05
C LEU A 110 -28.63 2.65 -10.52
N ALA A 111 -28.93 3.18 -9.34
CA ALA A 111 -28.05 4.13 -8.68
C ALA A 111 -26.70 3.49 -8.30
N GLY A 112 -26.74 2.26 -7.80
CA GLY A 112 -25.57 1.52 -7.33
C GLY A 112 -24.58 1.14 -8.42
N VAL A 113 -25.01 1.00 -9.68
CA VAL A 113 -24.10 0.67 -10.80
C VAL A 113 -23.67 1.88 -11.62
N ARG A 114 -24.31 3.04 -11.41
CA ARG A 114 -23.97 4.27 -12.12
C ARG A 114 -22.65 4.83 -11.61
N GLU A 115 -21.66 4.97 -12.49
CA GLU A 115 -20.34 5.54 -12.17
C GLU A 115 -19.61 4.79 -11.03
N ASN A 116 -19.99 3.53 -10.79
CA ASN A 116 -19.41 2.68 -9.76
C ASN A 116 -18.53 1.59 -10.40
N HIS A 117 -17.23 1.67 -10.13
CA HIS A 117 -16.23 0.75 -10.69
C HIS A 117 -15.70 -0.28 -9.67
N SER A 118 -15.98 -0.11 -8.38
CA SER A 118 -15.29 -0.87 -7.32
C SER A 118 -16.19 -1.42 -6.22
N THR A 119 -17.30 -0.77 -5.91
CA THR A 119 -18.14 -1.12 -4.75
C THR A 119 -19.19 -2.15 -5.14
N ARG A 120 -19.18 -3.32 -4.48
CA ARG A 120 -20.21 -4.35 -4.68
C ARG A 120 -21.51 -3.98 -3.95
N LEU A 121 -22.62 -4.49 -4.44
CA LEU A 121 -23.94 -4.32 -3.83
C LEU A 121 -24.25 -5.57 -2.99
N VAL A 122 -24.20 -5.45 -1.67
CA VAL A 122 -24.41 -6.58 -0.74
C VAL A 122 -25.88 -6.59 -0.33
N LEU A 123 -26.68 -7.40 -1.02
CA LEU A 123 -28.14 -7.39 -0.94
C LEU A 123 -28.62 -8.39 0.13
N GLU A 124 -29.17 -7.90 1.23
CA GLU A 124 -29.87 -8.72 2.22
C GLU A 124 -31.32 -8.94 1.81
N ILE A 125 -31.73 -10.19 1.57
CA ILE A 125 -33.15 -10.51 1.43
C ILE A 125 -33.71 -10.81 2.83
N LYS A 126 -34.60 -9.95 3.33
CA LYS A 126 -35.20 -10.13 4.66
C LYS A 126 -36.17 -11.32 4.67
N PRO A 127 -36.18 -12.13 5.73
CA PRO A 127 -37.20 -13.15 5.92
C PRO A 127 -38.60 -12.52 5.94
N SER A 128 -39.55 -13.19 5.28
CA SER A 128 -40.97 -12.78 5.29
C SER A 128 -41.63 -13.11 6.63
N GLU A 129 -42.42 -12.19 7.16
CA GLU A 129 -43.24 -12.44 8.36
C GLU A 129 -44.52 -13.23 8.04
N ILE A 130 -44.88 -13.34 6.76
CA ILE A 130 -46.08 -14.06 6.31
C ILE A 130 -45.83 -15.57 6.26
N SER A 131 -44.78 -16.01 5.53
CA SER A 131 -44.44 -17.44 5.41
C SER A 131 -43.08 -17.67 4.76
N LYS A 132 -42.51 -18.88 4.95
CA LYS A 132 -41.30 -19.34 4.25
C LYS A 132 -41.45 -19.34 2.72
N GLU A 133 -42.62 -19.68 2.20
CA GLU A 133 -42.87 -19.63 0.75
C GLU A 133 -42.87 -18.19 0.22
N ARG A 134 -43.40 -17.23 0.99
CA ARG A 134 -43.30 -15.82 0.63
C ARG A 134 -41.84 -15.37 0.60
N GLY A 135 -41.00 -15.81 1.56
CA GLY A 135 -39.55 -15.61 1.53
C GLY A 135 -38.90 -16.13 0.24
N ARG A 136 -39.19 -17.38 -0.16
CA ARG A 136 -38.72 -17.95 -1.43
C ARG A 136 -39.25 -17.18 -2.65
N SER A 137 -40.49 -16.72 -2.63
CA SER A 137 -41.01 -15.89 -3.72
C SER A 137 -40.26 -14.55 -3.85
N ILE A 138 -39.89 -13.92 -2.72
CA ILE A 138 -39.07 -12.70 -2.74
C ILE A 138 -37.72 -13.00 -3.39
N ALA A 139 -37.10 -14.14 -3.06
CA ALA A 139 -35.85 -14.57 -3.69
C ALA A 139 -35.94 -14.67 -5.22
N ARG A 140 -37.03 -15.26 -5.73
CA ARG A 140 -37.32 -15.37 -7.17
C ARG A 140 -37.48 -14.00 -7.83
N GLU A 141 -38.26 -13.10 -7.22
CA GLU A 141 -38.48 -11.75 -7.75
C GLU A 141 -37.18 -10.93 -7.76
N VAL A 142 -36.37 -11.02 -6.70
CA VAL A 142 -35.07 -10.33 -6.59
C VAL A 142 -34.14 -10.77 -7.71
N ILE A 143 -33.91 -12.09 -7.88
CA ILE A 143 -32.97 -12.58 -8.88
C ILE A 143 -33.46 -12.30 -10.31
N GLN A 144 -34.78 -12.36 -10.54
CA GLN A 144 -35.37 -11.99 -11.83
C GLN A 144 -35.09 -10.51 -12.16
N GLN A 145 -35.27 -9.61 -11.19
CA GLN A 145 -35.00 -8.18 -11.39
C GLN A 145 -33.51 -7.90 -11.62
N ILE A 146 -32.62 -8.59 -10.90
CA ILE A 146 -31.16 -8.50 -11.10
C ILE A 146 -30.77 -8.92 -12.52
N ILE A 147 -31.29 -10.05 -13.02
CA ILE A 147 -31.05 -10.54 -14.39
C ILE A 147 -31.61 -9.57 -15.43
N GLN A 148 -32.82 -9.03 -15.20
CA GLN A 148 -33.44 -8.08 -16.12
C GLN A 148 -32.60 -6.80 -16.27
N LEU A 149 -32.00 -6.33 -15.18
CA LEU A 149 -31.15 -5.13 -15.15
C LEU A 149 -29.71 -5.41 -15.60
N LYS A 150 -29.31 -6.68 -15.77
CA LYS A 150 -27.96 -7.11 -16.16
C LYS A 150 -26.86 -6.64 -15.21
N VAL A 151 -27.11 -6.77 -13.91
CA VAL A 151 -26.19 -6.34 -12.83
C VAL A 151 -25.68 -7.51 -11.98
N GLU A 152 -25.79 -8.75 -12.48
CA GLU A 152 -25.47 -9.98 -11.76
C GLU A 152 -24.02 -10.00 -11.23
N ASP A 153 -23.08 -9.42 -11.97
CA ASP A 153 -21.66 -9.37 -11.60
C ASP A 153 -21.35 -8.40 -10.46
N LYS A 154 -22.29 -7.51 -10.12
CA LYS A 154 -22.15 -6.47 -9.10
C LYS A 154 -22.73 -6.84 -7.74
N VAL A 155 -23.52 -7.91 -7.65
CA VAL A 155 -24.33 -8.20 -6.46
C VAL A 155 -23.84 -9.45 -5.72
N ASP A 156 -23.77 -9.35 -4.41
CA ASP A 156 -23.67 -10.46 -3.47
C ASP A 156 -24.98 -10.61 -2.71
N TYR A 157 -25.37 -11.83 -2.34
CA TYR A 157 -26.65 -12.09 -1.67
C TYR A 157 -26.42 -12.57 -0.24
N ILE A 158 -27.13 -11.99 0.71
CA ILE A 158 -27.10 -12.39 2.11
C ILE A 158 -28.52 -12.58 2.67
N SER A 159 -28.68 -13.46 3.66
CA SER A 159 -29.96 -13.62 4.35
C SER A 159 -29.81 -14.37 5.67
N PHE A 160 -30.69 -14.07 6.63
CA PHE A 160 -30.89 -14.89 7.84
C PHE A 160 -31.70 -16.16 7.56
N ASP A 161 -32.38 -16.26 6.42
CA ASP A 161 -33.18 -17.43 6.07
C ASP A 161 -32.43 -18.33 5.08
N ILE A 162 -32.01 -19.51 5.54
CA ILE A 162 -31.27 -20.44 4.69
C ILE A 162 -32.09 -20.93 3.50
N ASP A 163 -33.43 -20.98 3.61
CA ASP A 163 -34.30 -21.40 2.52
C ASP A 163 -34.33 -20.37 1.38
N ILE A 164 -34.15 -19.09 1.69
CA ILE A 164 -34.02 -18.02 0.70
C ILE A 164 -32.72 -18.21 -0.09
N LEU A 165 -31.61 -18.43 0.60
CA LEU A 165 -30.32 -18.64 -0.07
C LEU A 165 -30.31 -19.92 -0.92
N LYS A 166 -30.90 -21.02 -0.42
CA LYS A 166 -31.06 -22.26 -1.19
C LYS A 166 -31.91 -22.05 -2.45
N GLU A 167 -32.97 -21.25 -2.37
CA GLU A 167 -33.78 -20.91 -3.55
C GLU A 167 -32.92 -20.19 -4.59
N LEU A 168 -32.15 -19.17 -4.18
CA LEU A 168 -31.24 -18.45 -5.09
C LEU A 168 -30.20 -19.39 -5.74
N VAL A 169 -29.55 -20.25 -4.94
CA VAL A 169 -28.56 -21.23 -5.43
C VAL A 169 -29.19 -22.23 -6.40
N SER A 170 -30.45 -22.62 -6.18
CA SER A 170 -31.18 -23.52 -7.08
C SER A 170 -31.43 -22.91 -8.46
N ILE A 171 -31.60 -21.58 -8.51
CA ILE A 171 -31.82 -20.82 -9.75
C ILE A 171 -30.48 -20.57 -10.46
N ASN A 172 -29.46 -20.16 -9.71
CA ASN A 172 -28.12 -19.93 -10.24
C ASN A 172 -27.04 -20.35 -9.23
N PRO A 173 -26.39 -21.52 -9.40
CA PRO A 173 -25.42 -22.04 -8.44
C PRO A 173 -24.08 -21.30 -8.46
N LYS A 174 -23.88 -20.31 -9.33
CA LYS A 174 -22.64 -19.52 -9.43
C LYS A 174 -22.67 -18.20 -8.65
N ILE A 175 -23.82 -17.83 -8.10
CA ILE A 175 -23.93 -16.58 -7.33
C ILE A 175 -23.13 -16.67 -6.03
N SER A 176 -22.71 -15.50 -5.57
CA SER A 176 -22.09 -15.34 -4.25
C SER A 176 -23.19 -15.21 -3.19
N THR A 177 -23.29 -16.19 -2.28
CA THR A 177 -24.22 -16.18 -1.16
C THR A 177 -23.50 -16.25 0.18
N GLN A 178 -23.92 -15.47 1.17
CA GLN A 178 -23.40 -15.55 2.53
C GLN A 178 -24.55 -15.66 3.54
N TYR A 179 -24.42 -16.56 4.51
CA TYR A 179 -25.46 -16.79 5.51
C TYR A 179 -25.25 -15.94 6.75
N LEU A 180 -26.33 -15.38 7.32
CA LEU A 180 -26.25 -14.39 8.41
C LEU A 180 -26.45 -14.94 9.82
N ASN A 181 -27.21 -16.03 9.97
CA ASN A 181 -27.80 -16.40 11.26
C ASN A 181 -26.79 -16.89 12.32
N GLY A 182 -25.66 -17.46 11.90
CA GLY A 182 -24.60 -17.88 12.82
C GLY A 182 -24.77 -19.24 13.48
N ASP A 183 -25.73 -20.05 13.03
CA ASP A 183 -26.06 -21.36 13.61
C ASP A 183 -25.53 -22.56 12.83
N LEU A 184 -24.92 -22.35 11.66
CA LEU A 184 -24.30 -23.41 10.84
C LEU A 184 -22.78 -23.23 10.74
N SER A 185 -22.02 -24.31 10.78
CA SER A 185 -20.58 -24.30 10.54
C SER A 185 -20.23 -23.99 9.07
N PRO A 186 -19.00 -23.54 8.77
CA PRO A 186 -18.52 -23.42 7.39
C PRO A 186 -18.72 -24.68 6.56
N ARG A 187 -18.48 -25.86 7.15
CA ARG A 187 -18.66 -27.14 6.45
C ARG A 187 -20.11 -27.40 6.07
N GLU A 188 -21.03 -27.24 7.01
CA GLU A 188 -22.47 -27.43 6.76
C GLU A 188 -22.97 -26.49 5.66
N LEU A 189 -22.51 -25.23 5.66
CA LEU A 189 -22.83 -24.26 4.61
C LEU A 189 -22.27 -24.67 3.24
N LYS A 190 -21.02 -25.14 3.21
CA LYS A 190 -20.38 -25.61 1.97
C LYS A 190 -21.13 -26.79 1.36
N GLU A 191 -21.58 -27.73 2.19
CA GLU A 191 -22.32 -28.93 1.76
C GLU A 191 -23.65 -28.60 1.08
N ILE A 192 -24.30 -27.50 1.46
CA ILE A 192 -25.55 -27.02 0.85
C ILE A 192 -25.34 -25.95 -0.24
N GLY A 193 -24.08 -25.71 -0.65
CA GLY A 193 -23.74 -24.84 -1.78
C GLY A 193 -23.62 -23.35 -1.45
N ILE A 194 -23.63 -22.96 -0.17
CA ILE A 194 -23.40 -21.57 0.23
C ILE A 194 -21.91 -21.25 0.16
N THR A 195 -21.57 -20.08 -0.39
CA THR A 195 -20.18 -19.69 -0.68
C THR A 195 -19.47 -18.94 0.43
N GLY A 196 -20.19 -18.40 1.42
CA GLY A 196 -19.60 -17.59 2.48
C GLY A 196 -20.38 -17.56 3.80
N LEU A 197 -19.73 -17.00 4.81
CA LEU A 197 -20.29 -16.74 6.13
C LEU A 197 -20.25 -15.24 6.35
N ASP A 198 -21.38 -14.66 6.75
CA ASP A 198 -21.45 -13.27 7.15
C ASP A 198 -22.06 -13.24 8.54
N TYR A 199 -21.27 -13.51 9.58
CA TYR A 199 -21.83 -13.74 10.92
C TYR A 199 -21.63 -12.56 11.85
N HIS A 200 -22.52 -12.46 12.83
CA HIS A 200 -22.35 -11.52 13.92
C HIS A 200 -21.02 -11.78 14.63
N TYR A 201 -20.21 -10.76 14.92
CA TYR A 201 -18.84 -10.89 15.45
C TYR A 201 -18.71 -11.81 16.68
N LYS A 202 -19.71 -11.79 17.58
CA LYS A 202 -19.77 -12.69 18.75
C LYS A 202 -19.84 -14.18 18.40
N VAL A 203 -20.32 -14.56 17.22
CA VAL A 203 -20.35 -15.96 16.75
C VAL A 203 -18.92 -16.44 16.55
N PHE A 204 -18.06 -15.63 15.94
CA PHE A 204 -16.64 -15.95 15.76
C PHE A 204 -15.87 -15.98 17.08
N TYR A 205 -16.26 -15.15 18.07
CA TYR A 205 -15.68 -15.25 19.41
C TYR A 205 -16.07 -16.55 20.13
N LYS A 206 -17.29 -17.05 19.92
CA LYS A 206 -17.74 -18.32 20.47
C LYS A 206 -17.17 -19.53 19.73
N ASN A 207 -16.93 -19.39 18.43
CA ASN A 207 -16.47 -20.44 17.54
C ASN A 207 -15.22 -20.00 16.73
N PRO A 208 -14.09 -19.69 17.38
CA PRO A 208 -12.90 -19.18 16.70
C PRO A 208 -12.36 -20.14 15.63
N GLN A 209 -12.59 -21.44 15.80
CA GLN A 209 -12.20 -22.48 14.84
C GLN A 209 -12.88 -22.32 13.46
N TRP A 210 -14.05 -21.67 13.39
CA TRP A 210 -14.76 -21.46 12.13
C TRP A 210 -14.04 -20.48 11.20
N ILE A 211 -13.20 -19.59 11.73
CA ILE A 211 -12.38 -18.68 10.92
C ILE A 211 -11.39 -19.49 10.06
N GLN A 212 -10.65 -20.41 10.69
CA GLN A 212 -9.69 -21.23 9.96
C GLN A 212 -10.40 -22.23 9.03
N GLU A 213 -11.48 -22.86 9.49
CA GLU A 213 -12.23 -23.82 8.66
C GLU A 213 -12.79 -23.15 7.38
N ALA A 214 -13.31 -21.92 7.48
CA ALA A 214 -13.78 -21.17 6.31
C ALA A 214 -12.65 -20.88 5.31
N LYS A 215 -11.47 -20.49 5.80
CA LYS A 215 -10.29 -20.25 4.94
C LYS A 215 -9.84 -21.51 4.22
N ASP A 216 -9.78 -22.64 4.94
CA ASP A 216 -9.40 -23.93 4.38
C ASP A 216 -10.40 -24.38 3.29
N LEU A 217 -11.69 -24.11 3.50
CA LEU A 217 -12.77 -24.38 2.53
C LEU A 217 -12.89 -23.32 1.43
N LYS A 218 -12.03 -22.30 1.43
CA LYS A 218 -12.02 -21.15 0.51
C LYS A 218 -13.40 -20.49 0.43
N MET A 219 -14.03 -20.31 1.58
CA MET A 219 -15.30 -19.61 1.73
C MET A 219 -15.04 -18.15 2.05
N THR A 220 -15.93 -17.26 1.59
CA THR A 220 -15.87 -15.85 1.94
C THR A 220 -16.11 -15.67 3.43
N LEU A 221 -15.24 -14.91 4.10
CA LEU A 221 -15.39 -14.51 5.50
C LEU A 221 -15.80 -13.03 5.60
N ASN A 222 -17.05 -12.80 5.97
CA ASN A 222 -17.57 -11.49 6.37
C ASN A 222 -18.01 -11.52 7.84
N VAL A 223 -18.05 -10.34 8.46
CA VAL A 223 -18.43 -10.17 9.86
C VAL A 223 -19.23 -8.89 10.06
N TRP A 224 -20.32 -8.97 10.84
CA TRP A 224 -21.19 -7.83 11.12
C TRP A 224 -21.58 -7.70 12.61
N THR A 225 -22.16 -6.59 13.06
CA THR A 225 -21.80 -5.24 12.60
C THR A 225 -20.67 -4.76 13.52
N VAL A 226 -19.46 -4.60 12.99
CA VAL A 226 -18.26 -4.32 13.79
C VAL A 226 -18.03 -2.82 13.86
N ASN A 227 -18.30 -2.21 15.02
CA ASN A 227 -18.20 -0.74 15.20
C ASN A 227 -17.11 -0.33 16.20
N ASP A 228 -16.69 -1.23 17.10
CA ASP A 228 -15.66 -0.93 18.09
C ASP A 228 -14.26 -1.17 17.53
N THR A 229 -13.33 -0.28 17.85
CA THR A 229 -11.95 -0.37 17.35
C THR A 229 -11.24 -1.65 17.74
N LYS A 230 -11.52 -2.23 18.91
CA LYS A 230 -10.88 -3.49 19.34
C LYS A 230 -11.35 -4.66 18.51
N ASP A 231 -12.64 -4.69 18.19
CA ASP A 231 -13.22 -5.72 17.32
C ASP A 231 -12.68 -5.53 15.89
N MET A 232 -12.63 -4.29 15.37
CA MET A 232 -12.02 -3.99 14.07
C MET A 232 -10.57 -4.48 14.00
N ASP A 233 -9.74 -4.11 14.97
CA ASP A 233 -8.33 -4.52 15.04
C ASP A 233 -8.21 -6.05 15.08
N PHE A 234 -9.07 -6.73 15.85
CA PHE A 234 -9.11 -8.19 15.86
C PHE A 234 -9.41 -8.77 14.48
N PHE A 235 -10.49 -8.37 13.81
CA PHE A 235 -10.87 -8.96 12.52
C PHE A 235 -9.89 -8.61 11.39
N LEU A 236 -9.24 -7.45 11.46
CA LEU A 236 -8.12 -7.09 10.59
C LEU A 236 -6.95 -8.06 10.76
N THR A 237 -6.53 -8.36 12.00
CA THR A 237 -5.45 -9.34 12.25
C THR A 237 -5.82 -10.76 11.84
N GLN A 238 -7.11 -11.08 11.82
CA GLN A 238 -7.61 -12.37 11.36
C GLN A 238 -7.74 -12.45 9.83
N ASN A 239 -7.40 -11.40 9.07
CA ASN A 239 -7.47 -11.37 7.60
C ASN A 239 -8.85 -11.81 7.07
N PHE A 240 -9.93 -11.21 7.58
CA PHE A 240 -11.26 -11.38 7.01
C PHE A 240 -11.34 -10.81 5.59
N ASP A 241 -12.18 -11.39 4.73
CA ASP A 241 -12.39 -10.87 3.38
C ASP A 241 -13.14 -9.53 3.41
N TYR A 242 -14.07 -9.41 4.36
CA TYR A 242 -14.92 -8.23 4.54
C TYR A 242 -15.22 -7.97 6.02
N ILE A 243 -15.43 -6.69 6.36
CA ILE A 243 -15.95 -6.25 7.65
C ILE A 243 -17.12 -5.30 7.37
N THR A 244 -18.32 -5.72 7.77
CA THR A 244 -19.55 -4.93 7.69
C THR A 244 -19.67 -4.02 8.93
N THR A 245 -19.72 -2.70 8.72
CA THR A 245 -19.67 -1.69 9.79
C THR A 245 -20.59 -0.51 9.54
N ASN A 246 -21.06 0.13 10.63
CA ASN A 246 -21.72 1.45 10.59
C ASN A 246 -20.71 2.61 10.58
N GLU A 247 -19.41 2.32 10.74
CA GLU A 247 -18.33 3.31 10.86
C GLU A 247 -17.28 3.08 9.77
N PRO A 248 -17.65 3.07 8.47
CA PRO A 248 -16.71 2.77 7.38
C PRO A 248 -15.51 3.73 7.36
N GLU A 249 -15.70 5.00 7.72
CA GLU A 249 -14.63 6.00 7.85
C GLU A 249 -13.60 5.58 8.90
N LEU A 250 -14.05 5.13 10.06
CA LEU A 250 -13.18 4.68 11.14
C LEU A 250 -12.38 3.45 10.71
N LEU A 251 -13.03 2.48 10.07
CA LEU A 251 -12.34 1.30 9.56
C LEU A 251 -11.32 1.66 8.46
N PHE A 252 -11.64 2.63 7.60
CA PHE A 252 -10.67 3.16 6.64
C PHE A 252 -9.46 3.79 7.32
N THR A 253 -9.61 4.51 8.45
CA THR A 253 -8.45 5.02 9.19
C THR A 253 -7.55 3.92 9.77
N LYS A 254 -8.11 2.72 10.02
CA LYS A 254 -7.36 1.55 10.48
C LYS A 254 -6.65 0.83 9.32
N LEU A 255 -7.30 0.72 8.17
CA LEU A 255 -6.74 0.10 6.96
C LEU A 255 -5.68 0.98 6.28
N PHE A 256 -5.91 2.28 6.26
CA PHE A 256 -5.06 3.29 5.63
C PHE A 256 -4.75 4.39 6.65
N PRO A 257 -3.93 4.09 7.69
CA PRO A 257 -3.56 5.08 8.67
C PRO A 257 -2.93 6.28 7.96
N ALA A 258 -3.36 7.49 8.31
CA ALA A 258 -2.79 8.70 7.78
C ALA A 258 -1.27 8.69 8.04
N SER A 259 -0.47 8.95 7.00
CA SER A 259 0.98 8.98 7.16
C SER A 259 1.37 9.99 8.24
N ASP A 260 2.16 9.55 9.22
CA ASP A 260 2.84 10.41 10.21
C ASP A 260 3.83 11.38 9.55
N TRP A 261 4.06 11.25 8.24
CA TRP A 261 4.97 12.04 7.45
C TRP A 261 4.25 13.18 6.72
N LYS A 262 4.81 14.39 6.81
CA LYS A 262 4.42 15.59 6.05
C LYS A 262 5.48 15.85 4.98
N LEU A 263 5.08 15.92 3.72
CA LEU A 263 5.98 16.30 2.62
C LEU A 263 6.46 17.75 2.83
N ILE A 264 7.77 17.96 2.82
CA ILE A 264 8.40 19.28 3.02
C ILE A 264 9.20 19.76 1.82
N TRP A 265 9.62 18.86 0.93
CA TRP A 265 10.35 19.18 -0.28
C TRP A 265 10.21 18.03 -1.27
N SER A 266 10.09 18.32 -2.56
CA SER A 266 10.17 17.30 -3.61
C SER A 266 10.67 17.85 -4.93
N ASP A 267 11.15 16.92 -5.77
CA ASP A 267 11.28 17.13 -7.20
C ASP A 267 10.64 15.96 -7.94
N GLU A 268 9.59 16.25 -8.71
CA GLU A 268 8.85 15.29 -9.53
C GLU A 268 9.35 15.30 -10.99
N PHE A 269 10.31 16.19 -11.30
CA PHE A 269 10.95 16.28 -12.61
C PHE A 269 9.98 16.46 -13.79
N ASP A 270 8.89 17.22 -13.57
CA ASP A 270 7.85 17.48 -14.58
C ASP A 270 8.29 18.45 -15.69
N ASP A 271 9.30 19.29 -15.42
CA ASP A 271 9.78 20.33 -16.34
C ASP A 271 10.97 19.84 -17.17
N ASP A 272 10.74 19.55 -18.46
CA ASP A 272 11.78 19.15 -19.41
C ASP A 272 12.96 20.15 -19.45
N GLY A 273 14.19 19.64 -19.46
CA GLY A 273 15.39 20.46 -19.59
C GLY A 273 16.52 20.09 -18.63
N LEU A 274 17.13 21.10 -18.01
CA LEU A 274 18.15 20.87 -16.99
C LEU A 274 17.47 20.77 -15.62
N PRO A 275 18.05 20.02 -14.66
CA PRO A 275 17.63 20.05 -13.26
C PRO A 275 17.50 21.47 -12.72
N ASP A 276 16.40 21.72 -11.99
CA ASP A 276 16.07 23.01 -11.37
C ASP A 276 17.21 23.47 -10.44
N ASP A 277 17.82 24.62 -10.75
CA ASP A 277 18.97 25.11 -9.98
C ASP A 277 18.60 25.78 -8.65
N THR A 278 17.30 25.92 -8.36
CA THR A 278 16.79 26.23 -7.02
C THR A 278 16.75 24.99 -6.13
N LYS A 279 16.77 23.78 -6.71
CA LYS A 279 16.73 22.49 -6.02
C LYS A 279 18.06 21.75 -6.02
N TRP A 280 18.82 21.87 -7.11
CA TRP A 280 20.02 21.08 -7.37
C TRP A 280 21.27 21.93 -7.62
N SER A 281 22.36 21.48 -7.03
CA SER A 281 23.75 21.90 -7.26
C SER A 281 24.53 20.76 -7.92
N TYR A 282 25.72 21.03 -8.45
CA TYR A 282 26.58 20.02 -9.09
C TYR A 282 27.94 19.94 -8.43
N ASP A 283 28.41 18.73 -8.17
CA ASP A 283 29.82 18.44 -7.92
C ASP A 283 30.51 18.22 -9.28
N VAL A 284 31.64 18.90 -9.52
CA VAL A 284 32.30 18.96 -10.84
C VAL A 284 33.75 18.52 -10.74
N GLY A 285 34.20 17.69 -11.67
CA GLY A 285 35.60 17.27 -11.76
C GLY A 285 35.79 15.79 -12.08
N GLY A 286 37.03 15.42 -12.41
CA GLY A 286 37.46 14.08 -12.77
C GLY A 286 38.70 13.59 -12.00
N HIS A 287 38.92 14.09 -10.79
CA HIS A 287 40.09 13.78 -9.96
C HIS A 287 39.98 12.41 -9.23
N GLY A 288 39.06 11.55 -9.65
CA GLY A 288 38.85 10.21 -9.09
C GLY A 288 38.06 10.14 -7.78
N TRP A 289 37.61 11.27 -7.23
CA TRP A 289 36.63 11.34 -6.12
C TRP A 289 36.97 10.51 -4.86
N GLY A 290 38.26 10.30 -4.58
CA GLY A 290 38.72 9.46 -3.47
C GLY A 290 38.66 7.95 -3.74
N ASN A 291 38.05 7.56 -4.86
CA ASN A 291 37.73 6.18 -5.20
C ASN A 291 38.37 5.70 -6.52
N ASN A 292 39.33 6.44 -7.08
CA ASN A 292 39.92 6.17 -8.40
C ASN A 292 38.89 6.07 -9.55
N GLU A 293 37.74 6.73 -9.38
CA GLU A 293 36.67 6.86 -10.36
C GLU A 293 37.19 7.44 -11.69
N LYS A 294 36.58 7.07 -12.82
CA LYS A 294 37.09 7.37 -14.17
C LYS A 294 36.31 8.43 -14.93
N GLN A 295 35.16 8.84 -14.42
CA GLN A 295 34.34 9.89 -15.02
C GLN A 295 34.76 11.30 -14.60
N TYR A 296 34.53 12.25 -15.50
CA TYR A 296 34.42 13.66 -15.17
C TYR A 296 32.94 14.01 -14.92
N TYR A 297 32.59 14.45 -13.72
CA TYR A 297 31.26 14.97 -13.45
C TYR A 297 31.11 16.38 -14.01
N ARG A 298 30.09 16.61 -14.86
CA ARG A 298 29.85 17.89 -15.56
C ARG A 298 28.66 18.62 -14.96
N ALA A 299 28.82 19.92 -14.70
CA ALA A 299 27.70 20.79 -14.32
C ALA A 299 26.87 21.22 -15.53
N LYS A 300 25.54 21.28 -15.35
CA LYS A 300 24.57 21.82 -16.32
C LYS A 300 24.76 21.26 -17.75
N SER A 301 25.16 20.00 -17.86
CA SER A 301 25.35 19.29 -19.12
C SER A 301 24.11 18.48 -19.44
N LYS A 302 23.35 18.86 -20.48
CA LYS A 302 22.19 18.09 -20.96
C LYS A 302 22.55 16.69 -21.46
N GLU A 303 23.84 16.42 -21.72
CA GLU A 303 24.31 15.08 -22.07
C GLU A 303 24.42 14.15 -20.86
N ASN A 304 24.54 14.71 -19.64
CA ASN A 304 24.82 13.94 -18.42
C ASN A 304 23.73 14.08 -17.35
N SER A 305 22.94 15.15 -17.39
CA SER A 305 21.82 15.42 -16.47
C SER A 305 20.72 16.14 -17.24
N ILE A 306 19.66 15.41 -17.59
CA ILE A 306 18.54 15.95 -18.35
C ILE A 306 17.22 15.46 -17.77
N ILE A 307 16.25 16.37 -17.67
CA ILE A 307 14.86 16.03 -17.41
C ILE A 307 14.16 15.85 -18.76
N LYS A 308 13.54 14.69 -18.93
CA LYS A 308 12.68 14.38 -20.08
C LYS A 308 11.64 13.33 -19.66
N ASP A 309 10.46 13.39 -20.26
CA ASP A 309 9.37 12.43 -20.03
C ASP A 309 8.97 12.30 -18.54
N GLY A 310 9.01 13.44 -17.82
CA GLY A 310 8.70 13.55 -16.40
C GLY A 310 9.73 12.91 -15.47
N LYS A 311 10.99 12.78 -15.90
CA LYS A 311 12.04 12.05 -15.16
C LYS A 311 13.41 12.68 -15.31
N LEU A 312 14.22 12.59 -14.26
CA LEU A 312 15.64 12.92 -14.31
C LEU A 312 16.44 11.73 -14.85
N HIS A 313 17.25 11.99 -15.87
CA HIS A 313 18.24 11.06 -16.40
C HIS A 313 19.65 11.52 -16.02
N ILE A 314 20.35 10.72 -15.19
CA ILE A 314 21.77 10.88 -14.91
C ILE A 314 22.54 9.91 -15.79
N ILE A 315 23.24 10.43 -16.80
CA ILE A 315 23.79 9.66 -17.91
C ILE A 315 25.31 9.69 -17.86
N ALA A 316 25.91 8.51 -17.71
CA ALA A 316 27.31 8.27 -17.92
C ALA A 316 27.57 7.97 -19.41
N LEU A 317 28.62 8.59 -19.97
CA LEU A 317 29.02 8.46 -21.37
C LEU A 317 30.49 8.13 -21.48
N LYS A 318 30.86 7.24 -22.41
CA LYS A 318 32.23 7.15 -22.91
C LYS A 318 32.50 8.34 -23.84
N LYS A 319 33.17 9.34 -23.31
CA LYS A 319 33.45 10.61 -23.98
C LYS A 319 34.68 11.23 -23.36
N ASP A 320 35.68 11.49 -24.19
CA ASP A 320 36.88 12.21 -23.76
C ASP A 320 36.49 13.64 -23.36
N PHE A 321 36.81 14.00 -22.13
CA PHE A 321 36.57 15.33 -21.57
C PHE A 321 37.64 15.63 -20.51
N GLU A 322 38.38 16.71 -20.74
CA GLU A 322 39.61 17.02 -19.98
C GLU A 322 40.54 15.80 -19.87
N GLN A 323 40.86 15.33 -18.66
CA GLN A 323 41.77 14.21 -18.41
C GLN A 323 41.04 12.88 -18.21
N SER A 324 39.74 12.81 -18.53
CA SER A 324 38.90 11.63 -18.32
C SER A 324 38.35 11.10 -19.65
N ASN A 325 38.21 9.78 -19.77
CA ASN A 325 37.61 9.12 -20.94
C ASN A 325 36.09 8.92 -20.81
N TYR A 326 35.52 9.32 -19.67
CA TYR A 326 34.10 9.21 -19.40
C TYR A 326 33.58 10.51 -18.81
N THR A 327 32.30 10.79 -19.03
CA THR A 327 31.58 11.89 -18.39
C THR A 327 30.35 11.36 -17.67
N SER A 328 29.91 12.05 -16.62
CA SER A 328 28.68 11.74 -15.90
C SER A 328 28.15 12.99 -15.18
N ALA A 329 27.15 12.86 -14.31
CA ALA A 329 26.70 13.93 -13.40
C ALA A 329 26.62 13.44 -11.95
N LYS A 330 26.87 14.39 -11.02
CA LYS A 330 26.69 14.24 -9.58
C LYS A 330 25.88 15.43 -9.08
N LEU A 331 24.58 15.23 -8.94
CA LEU A 331 23.65 16.24 -8.45
C LEU A 331 23.62 16.20 -6.93
N THR A 332 23.53 17.37 -6.28
CA THR A 332 23.46 17.47 -4.83
C THR A 332 22.42 18.51 -4.40
N THR A 333 21.83 18.37 -3.22
CA THR A 333 21.01 19.43 -2.62
C THR A 333 21.80 20.39 -1.74
N TYR A 334 23.14 20.38 -1.82
CA TYR A 334 24.00 21.24 -1.01
C TYR A 334 23.66 22.73 -1.25
N GLN A 335 23.45 23.46 -0.14
CA GLN A 335 22.95 24.85 -0.11
C GLN A 335 21.53 25.06 -0.66
N LYS A 336 20.77 23.98 -0.86
CA LYS A 336 19.38 24.00 -1.36
C LYS A 336 18.42 23.38 -0.34
N LEU A 337 18.78 22.20 0.16
CA LEU A 337 18.06 21.46 1.19
C LEU A 337 19.05 20.68 2.06
N ASP A 338 19.03 20.96 3.36
CA ASP A 338 19.64 20.11 4.38
C ASP A 338 18.53 19.49 5.25
N LEU A 339 18.62 18.19 5.48
CA LEU A 339 17.70 17.45 6.33
C LEU A 339 18.43 16.96 7.58
N GLN A 340 17.88 17.26 8.76
CA GLN A 340 18.21 16.55 9.99
C GLN A 340 16.97 15.81 10.45
N TYR A 341 17.05 14.47 10.45
CA TYR A 341 15.93 13.56 10.67
C TYR A 341 14.79 13.74 9.64
N GLY A 342 14.04 12.68 9.40
CA GLY A 342 12.94 12.71 8.43
C GLY A 342 12.83 11.42 7.63
N LYS A 343 12.07 11.50 6.54
CA LYS A 343 11.97 10.44 5.55
C LYS A 343 12.41 10.97 4.19
N ILE A 344 13.21 10.20 3.47
CA ILE A 344 13.56 10.45 2.06
C ILE A 344 13.07 9.27 1.25
N GLU A 345 12.50 9.53 0.09
CA GLU A 345 12.17 8.53 -0.93
C GLU A 345 12.71 8.98 -2.27
N VAL A 346 13.46 8.10 -2.93
CA VAL A 346 13.92 8.29 -4.30
C VAL A 346 13.43 7.11 -5.13
N LYS A 347 12.54 7.37 -6.08
CA LYS A 347 12.06 6.31 -6.99
C LYS A 347 12.92 6.30 -8.23
N ALA A 348 13.67 5.24 -8.45
CA ALA A 348 14.65 5.16 -9.52
C ALA A 348 14.77 3.78 -10.14
N LYS A 349 15.31 3.75 -11.36
CA LYS A 349 15.76 2.58 -12.09
C LYS A 349 17.25 2.71 -12.35
N LEU A 350 18.00 1.62 -12.13
CA LEU A 350 19.46 1.66 -12.07
C LEU A 350 20.14 1.30 -13.41
N PRO A 351 21.36 1.82 -13.65
CA PRO A 351 22.20 1.44 -14.79
C PRO A 351 22.78 0.04 -14.65
N LYS A 352 22.74 -0.74 -15.72
CA LYS A 352 23.31 -2.09 -15.79
C LYS A 352 24.78 -2.11 -16.21
N GLY A 353 25.46 -3.22 -15.93
CA GLY A 353 26.73 -3.58 -16.57
C GLY A 353 28.00 -3.15 -15.82
N LYS A 354 29.06 -3.92 -16.05
CA LYS A 354 30.31 -3.83 -15.28
C LYS A 354 30.96 -2.45 -15.41
N GLY A 355 31.31 -1.87 -14.27
CA GLY A 355 31.86 -0.53 -14.18
C GLY A 355 30.83 0.56 -13.87
N SER A 356 29.52 0.28 -13.92
CA SER A 356 28.53 1.24 -13.38
C SER A 356 28.53 1.22 -11.85
N TRP A 357 28.43 2.40 -11.25
CA TRP A 357 28.23 2.57 -9.80
C TRP A 357 27.25 3.73 -9.53
N PRO A 358 25.94 3.49 -9.65
CA PRO A 358 24.91 4.43 -9.21
C PRO A 358 24.85 4.52 -7.68
N ALA A 359 24.63 5.72 -7.16
CA ALA A 359 24.46 5.95 -5.73
C ALA A 359 23.39 7.01 -5.44
N ILE A 360 22.62 6.76 -4.37
CA ILE A 360 21.69 7.67 -3.70
C ILE A 360 22.15 7.74 -2.25
N TRP A 361 22.67 8.88 -1.83
CA TRP A 361 23.42 8.97 -0.59
C TRP A 361 23.46 10.39 -0.05
N MET A 362 24.02 10.58 1.14
CA MET A 362 24.00 11.84 1.84
C MET A 362 25.32 12.16 2.53
N LEU A 363 25.67 13.44 2.52
CA LEU A 363 26.80 14.00 3.28
C LEU A 363 26.36 15.25 4.05
N PRO A 364 27.02 15.61 5.16
CA PRO A 364 26.75 16.86 5.85
C PRO A 364 27.47 18.03 5.18
N ALA A 365 26.92 19.24 5.29
CA ALA A 365 27.53 20.46 4.75
C ALA A 365 28.98 20.70 5.21
N SER A 366 29.38 20.16 6.37
CA SER A 366 30.73 20.32 6.93
C SER A 366 31.83 19.70 6.07
N ILE A 367 31.51 18.73 5.20
CA ILE A 367 32.46 18.13 4.24
C ILE A 367 33.05 19.16 3.28
N LYS A 368 32.39 20.32 3.09
CA LYS A 368 32.84 21.39 2.19
C LYS A 368 33.73 22.43 2.90
N THR A 369 34.04 22.28 4.19
CA THR A 369 34.65 23.35 5.00
C THR A 369 35.94 22.96 5.74
N ASP A 370 36.53 21.79 5.44
CA ASP A 370 37.71 21.18 6.10
C ASP A 370 37.62 20.98 7.63
N LYS A 371 36.58 21.52 8.29
CA LYS A 371 36.39 21.46 9.75
C LYS A 371 36.06 20.05 10.25
N GLU A 372 35.29 19.31 9.47
CA GLU A 372 34.96 17.92 9.73
C GLU A 372 35.17 17.17 8.42
N PRO A 373 36.39 16.66 8.15
CA PRO A 373 36.65 15.89 6.95
C PRO A 373 35.95 14.53 7.03
N TRP A 374 35.80 13.88 5.88
CA TRP A 374 35.42 12.47 5.84
C TRP A 374 36.56 11.61 6.44
N PRO A 375 36.27 10.54 7.22
CA PRO A 375 34.95 10.00 7.55
C PRO A 375 34.33 10.56 8.85
N LEU A 376 35.01 11.49 9.53
CA LEU A 376 34.51 12.12 10.76
C LEU A 376 33.17 12.85 10.55
N CYS A 377 32.95 13.42 9.37
CA CYS A 377 31.71 14.10 9.06
C CYS A 377 30.50 13.15 9.07
N GLY A 378 30.69 11.88 8.72
CA GLY A 378 29.62 10.92 8.47
C GLY A 378 29.17 10.89 7.01
N GLU A 379 28.67 9.74 6.58
CA GLU A 379 28.07 9.46 5.27
C GLU A 379 26.93 8.44 5.45
N ILE A 380 25.81 8.68 4.78
CA ILE A 380 24.65 7.79 4.79
C ILE A 380 24.34 7.38 3.35
N ASP A 381 24.60 6.12 3.03
CA ASP A 381 24.34 5.56 1.71
C ASP A 381 22.96 4.90 1.72
N ILE A 382 21.96 5.63 1.20
CA ILE A 382 20.58 5.16 1.13
C ILE A 382 20.48 3.97 0.18
N MET A 383 21.15 4.05 -0.98
CA MET A 383 21.29 2.94 -1.92
C MET A 383 22.58 3.11 -2.72
N GLU A 384 23.36 2.04 -2.79
CA GLU A 384 24.40 1.86 -3.80
C GLU A 384 24.26 0.54 -4.53
N HIS A 385 24.75 0.49 -5.76
CA HIS A 385 24.81 -0.73 -6.55
C HIS A 385 26.03 -0.68 -7.47
N VAL A 386 26.61 -1.84 -7.80
CA VAL A 386 27.68 -1.95 -8.80
C VAL A 386 27.27 -2.95 -9.87
N GLY A 387 27.35 -2.56 -11.15
CA GLY A 387 26.81 -3.38 -12.24
C GLY A 387 27.56 -4.70 -12.51
N LYS A 388 28.64 -4.99 -11.78
CA LYS A 388 29.29 -6.31 -11.77
C LYS A 388 28.56 -7.34 -10.90
N ASP A 389 27.71 -6.89 -9.96
CA ASP A 389 26.93 -7.71 -9.03
C ASP A 389 25.42 -7.41 -9.22
N PRO A 390 24.81 -7.88 -10.33
CA PRO A 390 23.42 -7.59 -10.67
C PRO A 390 22.45 -7.83 -9.51
N ASN A 391 21.48 -6.92 -9.35
CA ASN A 391 20.41 -6.99 -8.34
C ASN A 391 20.88 -6.87 -6.89
N VAL A 392 22.18 -6.83 -6.61
CA VAL A 392 22.68 -6.66 -5.24
C VAL A 392 22.75 -5.17 -4.94
N VAL A 393 21.86 -4.70 -4.08
CA VAL A 393 21.85 -3.32 -3.61
C VAL A 393 22.43 -3.26 -2.20
N HIS A 394 23.09 -2.16 -1.90
CA HIS A 394 23.80 -1.94 -0.64
C HIS A 394 23.21 -0.71 0.05
N THR A 395 23.22 -0.74 1.37
CA THR A 395 23.13 0.46 2.21
C THR A 395 24.26 0.43 3.21
N SER A 396 24.87 1.60 3.42
CA SER A 396 26.05 1.76 4.26
C SER A 396 25.94 3.00 5.14
N LEU A 397 26.53 2.90 6.33
CA LEU A 397 26.82 4.06 7.17
C LEU A 397 28.34 4.12 7.35
N HIS A 398 28.93 5.26 6.98
CA HIS A 398 30.34 5.53 7.22
C HIS A 398 30.55 6.59 8.30
N THR A 399 31.46 6.29 9.22
CA THR A 399 31.86 7.15 10.34
C THR A 399 33.36 7.05 10.56
N GLU A 400 33.92 7.91 11.41
CA GLU A 400 35.35 7.82 11.77
C GLU A 400 35.74 6.41 12.23
N LEU A 401 34.92 5.76 13.05
CA LEU A 401 35.20 4.41 13.56
C LEU A 401 34.76 3.28 12.62
N TYR A 402 33.74 3.53 11.81
CA TYR A 402 33.07 2.51 11.00
C TYR A 402 33.10 2.92 9.53
N ASN A 403 34.17 2.62 8.78
CA ASN A 403 34.28 3.01 7.38
C ASN A 403 35.04 1.99 6.53
N HIS A 404 34.93 2.14 5.21
CA HIS A 404 35.49 1.20 4.25
C HIS A 404 37.02 1.16 4.21
N ILE A 405 37.72 2.26 4.57
CA ILE A 405 39.19 2.26 4.68
C ILE A 405 39.63 1.30 5.79
N LYS A 406 38.88 1.26 6.89
CA LYS A 406 39.14 0.37 8.04
C LYS A 406 38.50 -1.02 7.87
N GLY A 407 37.64 -1.21 6.87
CA GLY A 407 36.84 -2.43 6.70
C GLY A 407 35.81 -2.65 7.81
N THR A 408 35.40 -1.57 8.49
CA THR A 408 34.51 -1.60 9.67
C THR A 408 33.17 -0.89 9.43
N GLN A 409 32.86 -0.54 8.19
CA GLN A 409 31.61 0.10 7.81
C GLN A 409 30.38 -0.72 8.25
N ILE A 410 29.30 -0.01 8.57
CA ILE A 410 28.02 -0.66 8.89
C ILE A 410 27.28 -0.80 7.56
N THR A 411 27.38 -1.97 6.94
CA THR A 411 26.77 -2.24 5.64
C THR A 411 25.81 -3.42 5.72
N PHE A 412 24.69 -3.30 5.03
CA PHE A 412 23.78 -4.40 4.72
C PHE A 412 23.56 -4.46 3.21
N PHE A 413 23.43 -5.68 2.69
CA PHE A 413 23.13 -5.92 1.29
C PHE A 413 22.35 -7.22 1.13
N ASP A 414 21.54 -7.24 0.09
CA ASP A 414 20.65 -8.32 -0.30
C ASP A 414 20.19 -8.10 -1.75
N THR A 415 19.59 -9.11 -2.33
CA THR A 415 19.06 -9.08 -3.69
C THR A 415 17.74 -8.31 -3.74
N LEU A 416 17.68 -7.28 -4.58
CA LEU A 416 16.47 -6.63 -5.05
C LEU A 416 16.34 -6.91 -6.55
N ASN A 417 15.35 -7.71 -6.95
CA ASN A 417 15.21 -8.14 -8.34
C ASN A 417 14.78 -6.97 -9.24
N ASN A 418 15.11 -7.07 -10.53
CA ASN A 418 14.65 -6.17 -11.60
C ASN A 418 15.09 -4.70 -11.49
N VAL A 419 16.15 -4.39 -10.74
CA VAL A 419 16.62 -3.00 -10.54
C VAL A 419 17.01 -2.27 -11.82
N PHE A 420 17.21 -2.98 -12.94
CA PHE A 420 17.52 -2.41 -14.25
C PHE A 420 16.30 -2.16 -15.13
N ASP A 421 15.19 -2.87 -14.86
CA ASP A 421 14.03 -2.95 -15.73
C ASP A 421 12.80 -2.28 -15.10
N GLU A 422 12.72 -2.29 -13.77
CA GLU A 422 11.63 -1.74 -12.97
C GLU A 422 12.10 -0.54 -12.12
N TYR A 423 11.15 0.34 -11.79
CA TYR A 423 11.40 1.40 -10.81
C TYR A 423 11.20 0.83 -9.41
N HIS A 424 12.16 1.10 -8.54
CA HIS A 424 12.06 0.82 -7.12
C HIS A 424 12.08 2.13 -6.33
N THR A 425 11.39 2.16 -5.20
CA THR A 425 11.50 3.25 -4.24
C THR A 425 12.60 2.93 -3.25
N TYR A 426 13.68 3.70 -3.27
CA TYR A 426 14.78 3.63 -2.30
C TYR A 426 14.54 4.68 -1.22
N GLY A 427 14.17 4.22 -0.03
CA GLY A 427 13.75 5.07 1.07
C GLY A 427 14.64 4.97 2.30
N MET A 428 14.61 6.03 3.10
CA MET A 428 15.22 6.09 4.42
C MET A 428 14.28 6.82 5.38
N GLU A 429 14.08 6.28 6.57
CA GLU A 429 13.49 6.96 7.74
C GLU A 429 14.57 7.09 8.81
N TRP A 430 14.80 8.31 9.31
CA TRP A 430 15.88 8.62 10.22
C TRP A 430 15.39 9.52 11.35
N ASP A 431 15.71 9.14 12.58
CA ASP A 431 15.47 9.94 13.79
C ASP A 431 16.68 9.90 14.75
N GLU A 432 16.51 10.44 15.96
CA GLU A 432 17.57 10.50 16.99
C GLU A 432 18.07 9.12 17.46
N LYS A 433 17.31 8.05 17.18
CA LYS A 433 17.53 6.70 17.70
C LYS A 433 17.98 5.73 16.63
N SER A 434 17.46 5.83 15.41
CA SER A 434 17.82 4.92 14.33
C SER A 434 17.77 5.52 12.94
N ILE A 435 18.41 4.79 12.01
CA ILE A 435 18.28 4.96 10.56
C ILE A 435 17.72 3.64 10.02
N ARG A 436 16.59 3.73 9.32
CA ARG A 436 15.85 2.62 8.72
C ARG A 436 15.83 2.82 7.22
N PHE A 437 16.34 1.86 6.47
CA PHE A 437 16.28 1.83 5.00
C PHE A 437 15.08 1.01 4.58
N ILE A 438 14.24 1.57 3.70
CA ILE A 438 12.96 1.01 3.30
C ILE A 438 12.92 0.98 1.78
N TYR A 439 12.89 -0.19 1.19
CA TYR A 439 12.79 -0.35 -0.26
C TYR A 439 11.43 -0.94 -0.63
N ASP A 440 10.72 -0.30 -1.57
CA ASP A 440 9.36 -0.69 -1.99
C ASP A 440 8.42 -0.95 -0.80
N ASP A 441 8.38 0.01 0.14
CA ASP A 441 7.60 -0.01 1.38
C ASP A 441 7.96 -1.17 2.36
N LYS A 442 9.05 -1.89 2.12
CA LYS A 442 9.56 -2.96 2.99
C LYS A 442 10.82 -2.53 3.71
N LEU A 443 10.90 -2.79 5.01
CA LEU A 443 12.12 -2.59 5.77
C LEU A 443 13.24 -3.45 5.18
N TYR A 444 14.28 -2.78 4.70
CA TYR A 444 15.45 -3.42 4.10
C TYR A 444 16.56 -3.60 5.15
N PHE A 445 16.84 -2.55 5.92
CA PHE A 445 17.84 -2.59 7.00
C PHE A 445 17.51 -1.55 8.07
N GLU A 446 17.88 -1.81 9.32
CA GLU A 446 17.78 -0.84 10.40
C GLU A 446 19.06 -0.85 11.24
N SER A 447 19.61 0.33 11.50
CA SER A 447 20.68 0.50 12.48
C SER A 447 20.24 1.45 13.60
N HIS A 448 20.37 0.98 14.84
CA HIS A 448 20.15 1.82 16.01
C HIS A 448 21.46 2.42 16.53
N LYS A 449 21.36 3.64 17.08
CA LYS A 449 22.44 4.29 17.81
C LYS A 449 22.86 3.43 19.00
N GLY A 450 24.15 3.08 19.06
CA GLY A 450 24.70 2.24 20.14
C GLY A 450 24.45 0.73 19.99
N GLN A 451 23.78 0.30 18.93
CA GLN A 451 23.52 -1.12 18.66
C GLN A 451 24.82 -1.92 18.65
N ASN A 452 24.78 -3.15 19.18
CA ASN A 452 25.93 -4.06 19.25
C ASN A 452 27.16 -3.45 19.96
N GLY A 453 26.95 -2.54 20.91
CA GLY A 453 28.03 -1.88 21.65
C GLY A 453 28.78 -0.83 20.85
N ARG A 454 28.24 -0.36 19.72
CA ARG A 454 28.85 0.69 18.91
C ARG A 454 28.93 2.01 19.68
N VAL A 455 29.97 2.78 19.38
CA VAL A 455 30.23 4.07 20.04
C VAL A 455 29.19 5.09 19.60
N THR A 456 28.63 5.86 20.54
CA THR A 456 27.56 6.83 20.30
C THR A 456 28.04 8.28 20.21
N THR A 457 29.34 8.53 20.40
CA THR A 457 29.95 9.84 20.17
C THR A 457 30.03 10.16 18.68
N LYS A 458 30.41 11.39 18.31
CA LYS A 458 30.49 11.83 16.90
C LYS A 458 31.36 10.92 16.02
N GLU A 459 32.37 10.27 16.59
CA GLU A 459 33.25 9.36 15.86
C GLU A 459 32.56 8.04 15.47
N GLY A 460 31.55 7.61 16.22
CA GLY A 460 30.80 6.38 15.98
C GLY A 460 29.38 6.61 15.43
N TRP A 461 28.77 7.77 15.70
CA TRP A 461 27.42 8.15 15.26
C TRP A 461 27.33 9.67 14.96
N PRO A 462 27.88 10.15 13.82
CA PRO A 462 27.80 11.54 13.39
C PRO A 462 26.44 11.92 12.76
N PHE A 463 25.41 11.10 12.90
CA PHE A 463 24.10 11.24 12.26
C PHE A 463 23.08 12.02 13.12
N ASP A 464 23.56 13.05 13.84
CA ASP A 464 22.75 13.94 14.69
C ASP A 464 22.87 15.42 14.25
N LYS A 465 23.03 15.64 12.94
CA LYS A 465 23.20 16.96 12.33
C LYS A 465 22.63 16.95 10.91
N PRO A 466 22.46 18.09 10.22
CA PRO A 466 21.89 18.12 8.87
C PRO A 466 22.78 17.51 7.78
N TYR A 467 22.17 16.81 6.83
CA TYR A 467 22.77 16.22 5.64
C TYR A 467 22.04 16.66 4.36
N PHE A 468 22.79 16.83 3.26
CA PHE A 468 22.24 17.06 1.92
C PHE A 468 22.28 15.76 1.10
N LEU A 469 21.34 15.62 0.16
CA LEU A 469 21.22 14.46 -0.71
C LEU A 469 22.16 14.57 -1.91
N ILE A 470 22.63 13.42 -2.41
CA ILE A 470 23.49 13.26 -3.57
C ILE A 470 22.96 12.13 -4.46
N LEU A 471 22.91 12.39 -5.77
CA LEU A 471 22.59 11.42 -6.81
C LEU A 471 23.73 11.41 -7.84
N ASN A 472 24.30 10.24 -8.13
CA ASN A 472 25.31 10.12 -9.20
C ASN A 472 25.33 8.75 -9.85
N VAL A 473 26.04 8.69 -10.98
CA VAL A 473 26.51 7.45 -11.60
C VAL A 473 28.01 7.55 -11.79
N ALA A 474 28.77 6.89 -10.91
CA ALA A 474 30.22 6.74 -11.06
C ALA A 474 30.55 5.68 -12.13
N VAL A 475 31.78 5.78 -12.67
CA VAL A 475 32.32 4.86 -13.67
C VAL A 475 33.64 4.27 -13.18
N GLY A 476 33.66 2.94 -13.02
CA GLY A 476 34.81 2.17 -12.57
C GLY A 476 35.14 2.42 -11.10
N GLY A 477 36.37 2.86 -10.83
CA GLY A 477 36.85 3.07 -9.47
C GLY A 477 37.13 1.78 -8.69
N ASN A 478 37.45 1.95 -7.41
CA ASN A 478 37.85 0.89 -6.49
C ASN A 478 36.78 -0.20 -6.35
N TRP A 479 35.50 0.17 -6.41
CA TRP A 479 34.39 -0.75 -6.20
C TRP A 479 33.63 -1.11 -7.48
N GLY A 480 33.25 -0.12 -8.30
CA GLY A 480 32.62 -0.37 -9.61
C GLY A 480 33.51 -1.20 -10.55
N GLY A 481 34.83 -1.08 -10.42
CA GLY A 481 35.81 -2.03 -10.95
C GLY A 481 36.05 -1.90 -12.47
N ALA A 482 36.26 -3.04 -13.13
CA ALA A 482 36.53 -3.09 -14.57
C ALA A 482 35.34 -2.54 -15.37
N ILE A 483 35.64 -1.68 -16.35
CA ILE A 483 34.63 -1.00 -17.17
C ILE A 483 34.39 -1.79 -18.46
N ASP A 484 33.13 -2.12 -18.72
CA ASP A 484 32.68 -2.63 -20.02
C ASP A 484 32.18 -1.46 -20.88
N ASP A 485 32.94 -1.08 -21.90
CA ASP A 485 32.61 0.06 -22.76
C ASP A 485 31.31 -0.10 -23.55
N SER A 486 30.80 -1.33 -23.71
CA SER A 486 29.58 -1.58 -24.46
C SER A 486 28.30 -1.14 -23.73
N ILE A 487 28.41 -0.78 -22.45
CA ILE A 487 27.27 -0.36 -21.62
C ILE A 487 26.88 1.11 -21.84
N PHE A 488 27.73 1.91 -22.49
CA PHE A 488 27.49 3.35 -22.68
C PHE A 488 26.66 3.65 -23.94
N PRO A 489 25.73 4.63 -23.90
CA PRO A 489 25.33 5.44 -22.75
C PRO A 489 24.64 4.60 -21.66
N ASN A 490 24.95 4.88 -20.39
CA ASN A 490 24.41 4.16 -19.24
C ASN A 490 23.79 5.16 -18.25
N GLU A 491 22.61 4.89 -17.73
CA GLU A 491 21.86 5.89 -16.97
C GLU A 491 21.15 5.36 -15.72
N MET A 492 21.12 6.21 -14.69
CA MET A 492 20.14 6.11 -13.61
C MET A 492 18.98 7.03 -13.95
N VAL A 493 17.77 6.48 -13.96
CA VAL A 493 16.54 7.23 -14.26
C VAL A 493 15.73 7.40 -12.99
N VAL A 494 15.49 8.63 -12.58
CA VAL A 494 14.79 8.98 -11.33
C VAL A 494 13.42 9.56 -11.67
N ASP A 495 12.37 8.92 -11.15
CA ASP A 495 10.97 9.32 -11.29
C ASP A 495 10.66 10.49 -10.36
N TYR A 496 11.05 10.40 -9.08
CA TYR A 496 10.93 11.51 -8.14
C TYR A 496 11.95 11.42 -7.00
N VAL A 497 12.12 12.55 -6.33
CA VAL A 497 12.72 12.65 -4.98
C VAL A 497 11.73 13.34 -4.06
N ARG A 498 11.39 12.72 -2.94
CA ARG A 498 10.49 13.29 -1.93
C ARG A 498 11.12 13.25 -0.56
N VAL A 499 10.99 14.35 0.18
CA VAL A 499 11.51 14.52 1.53
C VAL A 499 10.38 14.93 2.46
N PHE A 500 10.26 14.21 3.57
CA PHE A 500 9.21 14.37 4.55
C PHE A 500 9.80 14.61 5.94
N LYS A 501 9.03 15.31 6.77
CA LYS A 501 9.24 15.37 8.22
C LYS A 501 8.09 14.72 8.95
N ARG A 502 8.38 14.17 10.13
CA ARG A 502 7.33 13.68 11.02
C ARG A 502 6.45 14.86 11.45
N LYS A 503 5.13 14.64 11.49
CA LYS A 503 4.12 15.64 11.87
C LYS A 503 4.27 16.11 13.31
#